data_AF-A0A7S1WH68-F1
#
_entry.id   AF-A0A7S1WH68-F1
#
_cell.length_a   1.000
_cell.length_b   1.000
_cell.length_c   1.000
_cell.angle_alpha   90.00
_cell.angle_beta   90.00
_cell.angle_gamma   90.00
#
_symmetry.space_group_name_H-M   'P 1'
#
loop_
_entity.id
_entity.type
_entity.pdbx_description
1 polymer ?
#
loop_
_entity_poly.entity_id
_entity_poly.type
_entity_poly.pdbx_seq_one_letter_code
_entity_poly.pdbx_strand_id
1 'polypeptide(L)'
;MAARAACAAPRLLQRQLWRASGLAQGACSRHCSSEGAAAAASSAGIKPDSVLLATAEQIPGYTIKEYKGMAMGSTVRTRDVTKDLTSAIRAVFGGELPHYTQLMAETRAEAIGRMQEHAASLGANGVVALRLTSTNIAASASEVMAYGTAVRVE
;
A
#
# COMPACT_ATOMS: atom_id res chain seq x y z
N MET A 1 19.18 -5.15 33.33
CA MET A 1 20.48 -5.80 33.06
C MET A 1 20.19 -7.14 32.39
N ALA A 2 20.66 -7.53 31.21
CA ALA A 2 21.42 -6.94 30.12
C ALA A 2 20.99 -7.78 28.88
N ALA A 3 20.46 -7.15 27.83
CA ALA A 3 21.15 -6.88 26.58
C ALA A 3 21.80 -8.11 25.89
N ARG A 4 21.18 -8.49 24.74
CA ARG A 4 21.84 -8.73 23.44
C ARG A 4 23.20 -9.42 23.46
N ALA A 5 23.25 -10.70 23.06
CA ALA A 5 24.29 -11.26 22.19
C ALA A 5 24.05 -12.77 21.95
N ALA A 6 23.21 -13.12 20.96
CA ALA A 6 23.12 -14.53 20.52
C ALA A 6 22.90 -14.67 19.01
N CYS A 7 23.28 -13.67 18.20
CA CYS A 7 23.13 -13.74 16.74
C CYS A 7 24.46 -13.89 15.99
N ALA A 8 25.52 -14.34 16.65
CA ALA A 8 26.82 -14.52 16.00
C ALA A 8 27.56 -15.74 16.58
N ALA A 9 27.10 -16.95 16.26
CA ALA A 9 27.91 -18.16 16.44
C ALA A 9 27.86 -19.02 15.17
N PRO A 10 29.02 -19.46 14.64
CA PRO A 10 29.10 -20.22 13.39
C PRO A 10 28.54 -21.65 13.54
N ARG A 11 27.80 -22.09 12.52
CA ARG A 11 26.96 -23.31 12.43
C ARG A 11 27.62 -24.67 12.74
N LEU A 12 28.92 -24.72 12.99
CA LEU A 12 29.65 -25.99 13.16
C LEU A 12 29.53 -26.58 14.57
N LEU A 13 29.28 -25.76 15.60
CA LEU A 13 29.15 -26.27 16.98
C LEU A 13 27.73 -26.71 17.36
N GLN A 14 26.70 -26.38 16.56
CA GLN A 14 25.31 -26.81 16.81
C GLN A 14 25.00 -28.21 16.27
N ARG A 15 25.92 -28.83 15.50
CA ARG A 15 25.73 -30.16 14.92
C ARG A 15 26.00 -31.33 15.87
N GLN A 16 26.62 -31.09 17.03
CA GLN A 16 26.97 -32.16 17.97
C GLN A 16 25.88 -32.48 18.99
N LEU A 17 24.96 -31.55 19.26
CA LEU A 17 23.84 -31.78 20.20
C LEU A 17 22.54 -32.25 19.51
N TRP A 18 22.54 -32.40 18.18
CA TRP A 18 21.38 -32.82 17.38
C TRP A 18 21.45 -34.29 16.92
N ARG A 19 22.32 -35.12 17.50
CA ARG A 19 22.52 -36.54 17.14
C ARG A 19 21.78 -37.54 18.04
N ALA A 20 20.86 -37.12 18.91
CA ALA A 20 20.28 -37.98 19.94
C ALA A 20 18.77 -38.29 19.83
N SER A 21 18.06 -37.81 18.81
CA SER A 21 16.61 -38.09 18.67
C SER A 21 16.29 -38.42 17.22
N GLY A 22 16.48 -39.69 16.85
CA GLY A 22 16.19 -40.21 15.52
C GLY A 22 14.70 -40.26 15.19
N LEU A 23 14.07 -39.11 14.97
CA LEU A 23 12.71 -39.00 14.44
C LEU A 23 12.63 -37.92 13.36
N ALA A 24 12.40 -38.42 12.14
CA ALA A 24 11.76 -37.82 10.98
C ALA A 24 11.89 -36.31 10.75
N GLN A 25 12.66 -36.01 9.71
CA GLN A 25 12.76 -34.72 9.04
C GLN A 25 11.42 -34.35 8.38
N GLY A 26 10.59 -33.58 9.07
CA GLY A 26 9.59 -32.72 8.45
C GLY A 26 10.26 -31.39 8.10
N ALA A 27 10.50 -31.17 6.81
CA ALA A 27 11.25 -30.06 6.27
C ALA A 27 10.75 -28.69 6.77
N CYS A 28 11.55 -28.02 7.60
CA CYS A 28 11.48 -26.57 7.74
C CYS A 28 11.99 -25.99 6.42
N SER A 29 11.05 -25.69 5.51
CA SER A 29 11.30 -25.05 4.24
C SER A 29 11.94 -23.68 4.51
N ARG A 30 13.26 -23.64 4.25
CA ARG A 30 14.08 -22.44 4.29
C ARG A 30 13.66 -21.47 3.19
N HIS A 31 12.59 -20.74 3.44
CA HIS A 31 12.28 -19.46 2.82
C HIS A 31 11.63 -18.60 3.89
N CYS A 32 12.43 -18.19 4.87
CA CYS A 32 12.08 -17.05 5.71
C CYS A 32 12.55 -15.82 4.94
N SER A 33 11.80 -15.43 3.92
CA SER A 33 11.99 -14.17 3.21
C SER A 33 11.88 -13.05 4.23
N SER A 34 13.00 -12.38 4.51
CA SER A 34 13.08 -11.26 5.46
C SER A 34 12.26 -10.04 5.03
N GLU A 35 11.56 -10.10 3.91
CA GLU A 35 10.61 -9.09 3.43
C GLU A 35 9.21 -9.21 4.05
N GLY A 36 8.89 -10.33 4.72
CA GLY A 36 7.54 -10.57 5.26
C GLY A 36 7.33 -10.25 6.74
N ALA A 37 8.39 -10.01 7.52
CA ALA A 37 8.27 -9.86 8.99
C ALA A 37 7.75 -8.48 9.43
N ALA A 38 7.85 -7.45 8.56
CA ALA A 38 7.37 -6.10 8.87
C ALA A 38 5.88 -5.88 8.52
N ALA A 39 5.32 -6.66 7.58
CA ALA A 39 3.94 -6.48 7.10
C ALA A 39 2.86 -7.08 8.03
N ALA A 40 3.25 -7.93 8.98
CA ALA A 40 2.33 -8.65 9.86
C ALA A 40 2.21 -8.05 11.29
N ALA A 41 2.83 -6.90 11.55
CA ALA A 41 2.74 -6.21 12.84
C ALA A 41 1.42 -5.43 12.95
N SER A 42 0.32 -6.18 13.02
CA SER A 42 -0.93 -5.83 13.70
C SER A 42 -1.56 -4.48 13.34
N SER A 43 -2.26 -4.44 12.20
CA SER A 43 -3.36 -3.49 12.00
C SER A 43 -4.38 -3.71 13.12
N ALA A 44 -4.33 -2.87 14.15
CA ALA A 44 -5.24 -2.92 15.29
C ALA A 44 -6.68 -2.60 14.82
N GLY A 45 -7.39 -3.53 14.19
CA GLY A 45 -8.82 -3.45 13.87
C GLY A 45 -9.29 -2.24 13.05
N ILE A 46 -8.40 -1.40 12.53
CA ILE A 46 -8.76 -0.21 11.75
C ILE A 46 -9.30 -0.71 10.40
N LYS A 47 -10.55 -0.36 10.10
CA LYS A 47 -11.14 -0.68 8.80
C LYS A 47 -10.68 0.37 7.78
N PRO A 48 -10.28 -0.02 6.55
CA PRO A 48 -9.77 0.92 5.55
C PRO A 48 -10.73 2.08 5.24
N ASP A 49 -12.03 1.82 5.17
CA ASP A 49 -13.09 2.79 4.93
C ASP A 49 -13.25 3.83 6.05
N SER A 50 -12.76 3.53 7.27
CA SER A 50 -12.79 4.45 8.41
C SER A 50 -11.58 5.40 8.50
N VAL A 51 -10.59 5.26 7.62
CA VAL A 51 -9.39 6.11 7.61
C VAL A 51 -9.75 7.51 7.12
N LEU A 52 -9.54 8.52 7.97
CA LEU A 52 -9.78 9.93 7.65
C LEU A 52 -8.79 10.42 6.61
N LEU A 53 -9.27 11.14 5.59
CA LEU A 53 -8.43 11.65 4.51
C LEU A 53 -8.43 13.17 4.50
N ALA A 54 -7.26 13.78 4.48
CA ALA A 54 -7.10 15.23 4.32
C ALA A 54 -6.01 15.55 3.29
N THR A 55 -6.32 16.51 2.40
CA THR A 55 -5.34 17.11 1.50
C THR A 55 -4.46 18.14 2.23
N ALA A 56 -4.96 18.69 3.34
CA ALA A 56 -4.21 19.53 4.26
C ALA A 56 -3.25 18.70 5.13
N GLU A 57 -2.28 19.37 5.75
CA GLU A 57 -1.29 18.73 6.64
C GLU A 57 -1.86 18.33 8.01
N GLN A 58 -3.04 18.84 8.36
CA GLN A 58 -3.74 18.58 9.62
C GLN A 58 -5.21 18.30 9.35
N ILE A 59 -5.85 17.52 10.23
CA ILE A 59 -7.28 17.24 10.18
C ILE A 59 -7.97 18.11 11.23
N PRO A 60 -8.82 19.10 10.84
CA PRO A 60 -9.49 19.97 11.80
C PRO A 60 -10.31 19.16 12.82
N GLY A 61 -10.19 19.51 14.10
CA GLY A 61 -10.87 18.82 15.19
C GLY A 61 -10.16 17.56 15.72
N TYR A 62 -9.02 17.19 15.12
CA TYR A 62 -8.20 16.06 15.57
C TYR A 62 -6.76 16.48 15.86
N THR A 63 -6.08 15.77 16.75
CA THR A 63 -4.66 15.96 17.07
C THR A 63 -3.83 14.78 16.59
N ILE A 64 -2.77 15.03 15.81
CA ILE A 64 -1.83 13.99 15.38
C ILE A 64 -0.99 13.53 16.57
N LYS A 65 -1.08 12.24 16.91
CA LYS A 65 -0.32 11.59 17.99
C LYS A 65 0.96 10.95 17.49
N GLU A 66 0.88 10.28 16.34
CA GLU A 66 2.00 9.55 15.76
C GLU A 66 1.97 9.59 14.25
N TYR A 67 3.16 9.66 13.64
CA TYR A 67 3.37 9.43 12.23
C TYR A 67 3.71 7.96 12.00
N LYS A 68 2.97 7.30 11.11
CA LYS A 68 3.14 5.89 10.75
C LYS A 68 3.93 5.68 9.45
N GLY A 69 4.35 6.76 8.81
CA GLY A 69 5.12 6.73 7.56
C GLY A 69 4.28 7.09 6.35
N MET A 70 4.73 6.71 5.16
CA MET A 70 4.03 7.01 3.91
C MET A 70 2.99 5.93 3.62
N ALA A 71 1.74 6.34 3.40
CA ALA A 71 0.72 5.49 2.79
C ALA A 71 0.67 5.76 1.29
N MET A 72 0.53 4.70 0.51
CA MET A 72 0.45 4.77 -0.95
C MET A 72 -0.43 3.66 -1.51
N GLY A 73 -1.11 3.95 -2.61
CA GLY A 73 -1.86 2.99 -3.41
C GLY A 73 -1.92 3.47 -4.86
N SER A 74 -1.66 2.58 -5.81
CA SER A 74 -1.79 2.91 -7.24
C SER A 74 -2.64 1.89 -7.97
N THR A 75 -3.21 2.30 -9.09
CA THR A 75 -3.92 1.44 -10.03
C THR A 75 -3.58 1.87 -11.45
N VAL A 76 -3.52 0.90 -12.35
CA VAL A 76 -3.25 1.11 -13.77
C VAL A 76 -4.47 0.68 -14.56
N ARG A 77 -5.03 1.59 -15.36
CA ARG A 77 -6.19 1.31 -16.18
C ARG A 77 -5.88 1.55 -17.65
N THR A 78 -6.33 0.61 -18.48
CA THR A 78 -6.27 0.73 -19.93
C THR A 78 -7.46 1.50 -20.46
N ARG A 79 -7.25 2.25 -21.54
CA ARG A 79 -8.29 2.93 -22.30
C ARG A 79 -8.93 1.95 -23.29
N ASP A 80 -10.24 2.08 -23.49
CA ASP A 80 -11.00 1.21 -24.40
C ASP A 80 -10.89 1.72 -25.84
N VAL A 81 -10.20 0.99 -26.72
CA VAL A 81 -9.93 1.41 -28.12
C VAL A 81 -11.20 1.82 -28.89
N THR A 82 -12.33 1.13 -28.69
CA THR A 82 -13.60 1.47 -29.34
C THR A 82 -14.17 2.81 -28.86
N LYS A 83 -14.05 3.08 -27.56
CA LYS A 83 -14.49 4.35 -26.96
C LYS A 83 -13.51 5.47 -27.25
N ASP A 84 -12.23 5.15 -27.47
CA ASP A 84 -11.20 6.08 -27.91
C ASP A 84 -11.53 6.65 -29.29
N LEU A 85 -12.02 5.84 -30.25
CA LEU A 85 -12.44 6.32 -31.57
C LEU A 85 -13.62 7.31 -31.49
N THR A 86 -14.65 6.96 -30.72
CA THR A 86 -15.81 7.87 -30.53
C THR A 86 -15.42 9.14 -29.78
N SER A 87 -14.46 9.04 -28.86
CA SER A 87 -13.90 10.18 -28.14
C SER A 87 -13.03 11.06 -29.05
N ALA A 88 -12.30 10.49 -30.01
CA ALA A 88 -11.54 11.24 -31.00
C ALA A 88 -12.44 12.08 -31.90
N ILE A 89 -13.58 11.53 -32.34
CA ILE A 89 -14.58 12.28 -33.10
C ILE A 89 -15.12 13.44 -32.25
N ARG A 90 -15.49 13.18 -30.98
CA ARG A 90 -15.97 14.24 -30.06
C ARG A 90 -14.92 15.29 -29.74
N ALA A 91 -13.65 14.93 -29.64
CA ALA A 91 -12.56 15.86 -29.40
C ALA A 91 -12.41 16.89 -30.53
N VAL A 92 -12.71 16.51 -31.78
CA VAL A 92 -12.72 17.42 -32.93
C VAL A 92 -13.87 18.44 -32.84
N PHE A 93 -15.04 18.01 -32.36
CA PHE A 93 -16.20 18.90 -32.16
C PHE A 93 -16.16 19.66 -30.82
N GLY A 94 -15.21 19.34 -29.94
CA GLY A 94 -15.06 19.91 -28.61
C GLY A 94 -16.06 19.35 -27.59
N GLY A 95 -15.72 19.50 -26.29
CA GLY A 95 -16.55 19.08 -25.17
C GLY A 95 -15.85 18.12 -24.20
N GLU A 96 -16.53 17.80 -23.10
CA GLU A 96 -16.08 16.79 -22.14
C GLU A 96 -16.10 15.39 -22.81
N LEU A 97 -15.26 14.48 -22.30
CA LEU A 97 -15.25 13.07 -22.70
C LEU A 97 -15.79 12.22 -21.53
N PRO A 98 -17.12 12.00 -21.44
CA PRO A 98 -17.75 11.46 -20.22
C PRO A 98 -17.19 10.09 -19.82
N HIS A 99 -16.85 9.24 -20.79
CA HIS A 99 -16.26 7.93 -20.52
C HIS A 99 -14.89 8.04 -19.84
N TYR A 100 -14.04 8.98 -20.26
CA TYR A 100 -12.76 9.18 -19.57
C TYR A 100 -12.95 9.83 -18.21
N THR A 101 -13.90 10.76 -18.06
CA THR A 101 -14.22 11.35 -16.75
C THR A 101 -14.66 10.26 -15.76
N GLN A 102 -15.56 9.39 -16.19
CA GLN A 102 -16.04 8.27 -15.37
C GLN A 102 -14.90 7.28 -15.06
N LEU A 103 -14.11 6.87 -16.07
CA LEU A 103 -12.96 6.00 -15.88
C LEU A 103 -11.99 6.58 -14.85
N MET A 104 -11.67 7.88 -14.94
CA MET A 104 -10.78 8.54 -13.98
C MET A 104 -11.38 8.66 -12.58
N ALA A 105 -12.70 8.82 -12.46
CA ALA A 105 -13.36 8.82 -11.15
C ALA A 105 -13.24 7.45 -10.46
N GLU A 106 -13.53 6.36 -11.19
CA GLU A 106 -13.39 4.98 -10.69
C GLU A 106 -11.93 4.65 -10.36
N THR A 107 -11.00 5.06 -11.23
CA THR A 107 -9.55 4.85 -11.04
C THR A 107 -9.03 5.57 -9.79
N ARG A 108 -9.47 6.81 -9.53
CA ARG A 108 -9.12 7.54 -8.29
C ARG A 108 -9.67 6.86 -7.05
N ALA A 109 -10.94 6.42 -7.09
CA ALA A 109 -11.55 5.74 -5.96
C ALA A 109 -10.79 4.45 -5.60
N GLU A 110 -10.37 3.69 -6.60
CA GLU A 110 -9.56 2.48 -6.40
C GLU A 110 -8.16 2.79 -5.83
N ALA A 111 -7.47 3.80 -6.37
CA ALA A 111 -6.15 4.22 -5.84
C ALA A 111 -6.25 4.64 -4.37
N ILE A 112 -7.29 5.42 -4.03
CA ILE A 112 -7.55 5.88 -2.66
C ILE A 112 -7.87 4.68 -1.74
N GLY A 113 -8.70 3.74 -2.19
CA GLY A 113 -9.01 2.53 -1.42
C GLY A 113 -7.76 1.72 -1.08
N ARG A 114 -6.89 1.48 -2.07
CA ARG A 114 -5.61 0.79 -1.86
C ARG A 114 -4.67 1.56 -0.91
N MET A 115 -4.67 2.88 -0.98
CA MET A 115 -3.90 3.73 -0.05
C MET A 115 -4.46 3.65 1.38
N GLN A 116 -5.79 3.61 1.54
CA GLN A 116 -6.44 3.44 2.84
C GLN A 116 -6.16 2.06 3.44
N GLU A 117 -6.16 1.00 2.62
CA GLU A 117 -5.76 -0.35 3.03
C GLU A 117 -4.31 -0.36 3.54
N HIS A 118 -3.40 0.29 2.80
CA HIS A 118 -2.01 0.43 3.22
C HIS A 118 -1.91 1.25 4.53
N ALA A 119 -2.60 2.39 4.65
CA ALA A 119 -2.61 3.18 5.90
C ALA A 119 -3.13 2.36 7.10
N ALA A 120 -4.21 1.60 6.91
CA ALA A 120 -4.77 0.73 7.94
C ALA A 120 -3.78 -0.39 8.33
N SER A 121 -3.03 -0.95 7.36
CA SER A 121 -1.98 -1.94 7.62
C SER A 121 -0.82 -1.38 8.48
N LEU A 122 -0.56 -0.07 8.38
CA LEU A 122 0.41 0.66 9.21
C LEU A 122 -0.16 1.05 10.59
N GLY A 123 -1.42 0.71 10.89
CA GLY A 123 -2.09 1.10 12.12
C GLY A 123 -2.40 2.59 12.21
N ALA A 124 -2.57 3.26 11.06
CA ALA A 124 -3.02 4.65 10.97
C ALA A 124 -4.54 4.72 10.79
N ASN A 125 -5.19 5.67 11.47
CA ASN A 125 -6.61 6.01 11.29
C ASN A 125 -6.81 7.32 10.51
N GLY A 126 -5.73 7.92 10.01
CA GLY A 126 -5.79 9.08 9.13
C GLY A 126 -4.64 9.12 8.12
N VAL A 127 -4.85 9.84 7.02
CA VAL A 127 -3.84 10.21 6.04
C VAL A 127 -3.93 11.72 5.79
N VAL A 128 -2.84 12.43 6.03
CA VAL A 128 -2.70 13.88 5.78
C VAL A 128 -1.79 14.14 4.59
N ALA A 129 -1.85 15.37 4.07
CA ALA A 129 -1.12 15.79 2.88
C ALA A 129 -1.36 14.85 1.68
N LEU A 130 -2.58 14.34 1.54
CA LEU A 130 -2.97 13.45 0.45
C LEU A 130 -2.74 14.15 -0.90
N ARG A 131 -2.12 13.41 -1.82
CA ARG A 131 -1.91 13.82 -3.22
C ARG A 131 -2.33 12.69 -4.15
N LEU A 132 -2.81 13.09 -5.31
CA LEU A 132 -3.10 12.21 -6.43
C LEU A 132 -2.20 12.60 -7.59
N THR A 133 -1.52 11.62 -8.15
CA THR A 133 -0.74 11.78 -9.37
C THR A 133 -1.27 10.84 -10.44
N SER A 134 -1.15 11.26 -11.70
CA SER A 134 -1.47 10.43 -12.85
C SER A 134 -0.28 10.42 -13.79
N THR A 135 0.04 9.26 -14.36
CA THR A 135 1.16 9.09 -15.28
C THR A 135 0.76 8.13 -16.39
N ASN A 136 1.04 8.48 -17.64
CA ASN A 136 0.86 7.56 -18.76
C ASN A 136 2.02 6.56 -18.74
N ILE A 137 1.74 5.30 -18.45
CA ILE A 137 2.74 4.23 -18.48
C ILE A 137 2.93 3.72 -19.92
N ALA A 138 1.86 3.69 -20.70
CA ALA A 138 1.87 3.28 -22.11
C ALA A 138 0.86 4.08 -22.93
N ALA A 139 0.93 3.98 -24.27
CA ALA A 139 0.04 4.70 -25.19
C ALA A 139 -1.46 4.50 -24.87
N SER A 140 -1.83 3.35 -24.32
CA SER A 140 -3.21 3.00 -23.95
C SER A 140 -3.42 2.76 -22.45
N ALA A 141 -2.45 3.09 -21.57
CA ALA A 141 -2.55 2.83 -20.14
C ALA A 141 -2.09 4.01 -19.29
N SER A 142 -2.93 4.39 -18.32
CA SER A 142 -2.63 5.43 -17.33
C SER A 142 -2.62 4.82 -15.94
N GLU A 143 -1.57 5.15 -15.18
CA GLU A 143 -1.53 4.95 -13.74
C GLU A 143 -2.15 6.15 -13.03
N VAL A 144 -2.88 5.88 -11.96
CA VAL A 144 -3.22 6.87 -10.94
C VAL A 144 -2.69 6.36 -9.61
N MET A 145 -1.94 7.21 -8.92
CA MET A 145 -1.35 6.93 -7.61
C MET A 145 -1.90 7.92 -6.59
N ALA A 146 -2.34 7.40 -5.45
CA ALA A 146 -2.67 8.14 -4.25
C ALA A 146 -1.57 7.93 -3.22
N TYR A 147 -1.10 9.01 -2.60
CA TYR A 147 -0.12 8.93 -1.52
C TYR A 147 -0.29 10.06 -0.52
N GLY A 148 0.21 9.84 0.69
CA GLY A 148 0.19 10.82 1.77
C GLY A 148 0.92 10.31 3.01
N THR A 149 0.83 11.07 4.09
CA THR A 149 1.43 10.68 5.37
C THR A 149 0.39 10.00 6.25
N ALA A 150 0.63 8.73 6.56
CA ALA A 150 -0.20 7.95 7.47
C ALA A 150 0.03 8.43 8.91
N VAL A 151 -1.05 8.72 9.62
CA VAL A 151 -1.03 9.27 10.98
C VAL A 151 -2.03 8.56 11.88
N ARG A 152 -1.72 8.50 13.18
CA ARG A 152 -2.72 8.23 14.20
C ARG A 152 -3.20 9.55 14.80
N VAL A 153 -4.50 9.78 14.73
CA VAL A 153 -5.17 10.97 15.25
C VAL A 153 -6.18 10.60 16.34
N GLU A 154 -6.42 11.55 17.25
CA GLU A 154 -7.45 11.48 18.30
C GLU A 154 -8.22 12.80 18.41
#